data_AF-A0A382XRT8-F1
#
_entry.id   AF-A0A382XRT8-F1
#
_cell.length_a   1.000
_cell.length_b   1.000
_cell.length_c   1.000
_cell.angle_alpha   90.00
_cell.angle_beta   90.00
_cell.angle_gamma   90.00
#
_symmetry.space_group_name_H-M   'P 1'
#
loop_
_entity.id
_entity.type
_entity.pdbx_description
1 polymer ?
#
loop_
_entity_poly.entity_id
_entity_poly.type
_entity_poly.pdbx_seq_one_letter_code
_entity_poly.pdbx_strand_id
1 'polypeptide(L)'
;LIPDKDVNSTVQIILGLHTDEPLVSRLDDYLLPGGRWFEPDERQACLVPSELAQRLKITSGDVGTAILEILGTAYTVVGIIDSERLDAYRDLDDESILPTSFAMTQQMANSMEEEMFMSTMKSTEHILSRNVLILPYQQTIDLNGSARSIAITEFENIEVFEQNIESFMSRVVLAMFVGMGDKVKVYSSLGTTSVSGISNLIIPILIAAMLVLNTMMGAVFERFREIGVYSAVGLAPNHVAALFIAEAAVFATVGAVMGYLLGQILTM
;
A
#
# COMPACT_ATOMS: atom_id res chain seq x y z
N LEU A 1 1.88 31.43 42.80
CA LEU A 1 0.74 32.05 42.07
C LEU A 1 0.79 31.49 40.65
N ILE A 2 0.38 30.24 40.47
CA ILE A 2 0.10 29.70 39.13
C ILE A 2 -1.38 30.02 38.92
N PRO A 3 -1.74 30.91 37.99
CA PRO A 3 -3.12 31.29 37.81
C PRO A 3 -3.87 30.08 37.26
N ASP A 4 -4.93 29.75 37.99
CA ASP A 4 -6.03 28.89 37.61
C ASP A 4 -6.50 29.24 36.18
N LYS A 5 -6.02 28.47 35.21
CA LYS A 5 -6.49 28.49 33.83
C LYS A 5 -7.21 27.17 33.60
N ASP A 6 -8.37 27.01 34.24
CA ASP A 6 -9.35 26.00 33.88
C ASP A 6 -9.89 26.31 32.47
N VAL A 7 -9.08 25.99 31.47
CA VAL A 7 -9.38 26.16 30.05
C VAL A 7 -9.66 24.78 29.48
N ASN A 8 -10.94 24.51 29.25
CA ASN A 8 -11.38 23.24 28.69
C ASN A 8 -11.40 23.32 27.17
N SER A 9 -10.84 22.30 26.51
CA SER A 9 -10.92 22.08 25.08
C SER A 9 -11.31 20.62 24.79
N THR A 10 -11.88 20.37 23.62
CA THR A 10 -12.25 19.03 23.18
C THR A 10 -11.27 18.56 22.13
N VAL A 11 -10.68 17.39 22.37
CA VAL A 11 -9.85 16.64 21.42
C VAL A 11 -10.70 15.50 20.87
N GLN A 12 -10.60 15.21 19.57
CA GLN A 12 -11.39 14.16 18.94
C GLN A 12 -10.68 12.80 18.96
N ILE A 13 -9.34 12.80 18.88
CA ILE A 13 -8.55 11.57 18.80
C ILE A 13 -7.18 11.70 19.47
N ILE A 14 -6.68 10.57 19.96
CA ILE A 14 -5.32 10.43 20.49
C ILE A 14 -4.48 9.70 19.44
N LEU A 15 -3.35 10.30 19.07
CA LEU A 15 -2.31 9.68 18.24
C LEU A 15 -1.19 9.18 19.15
N GLY A 16 -0.87 7.89 19.06
CA GLY A 16 0.24 7.29 19.79
C GLY A 16 1.48 7.19 18.91
N LEU A 17 2.59 7.80 19.32
CA LEU A 17 3.87 7.74 18.61
C LEU A 17 4.95 7.09 19.46
N HIS A 18 5.83 6.31 18.84
CA HIS A 18 6.93 5.66 19.53
C HIS A 18 8.05 6.67 19.86
N THR A 19 8.91 6.34 20.82
CA THR A 19 10.10 7.17 21.14
C THR A 19 11.05 7.26 19.95
N ASP A 20 11.10 6.19 19.15
CA ASP A 20 11.98 6.06 17.99
C ASP A 20 11.34 6.53 16.68
N GLU A 21 10.11 7.05 16.73
CA GLU A 21 9.41 7.63 15.59
C GLU A 21 10.23 8.66 14.81
N PRO A 22 11.04 9.54 15.45
CA PRO A 22 11.92 10.49 14.75
C PRO A 22 12.94 9.84 13.81
N LEU A 23 13.34 8.59 14.04
CA LEU A 23 14.26 7.85 13.16
C LEU A 23 13.65 7.58 11.78
N VAL A 24 12.32 7.63 11.68
CA VAL A 24 11.57 7.37 10.45
C VAL A 24 10.98 8.67 9.92
N SER A 25 10.13 9.33 10.69
CA SER A 25 9.31 10.45 10.21
C SER A 25 9.93 11.83 10.42
N ARG A 26 10.99 11.92 11.24
CA ARG A 26 11.66 13.19 11.60
C ARG A 26 10.71 14.28 12.12
N LEU A 27 9.63 13.87 12.79
CA LEU A 27 8.64 14.79 13.36
C LEU A 27 9.20 15.64 14.51
N ASP A 28 10.35 15.26 15.08
CA ASP A 28 11.09 16.04 16.05
C ASP A 28 11.58 17.38 15.48
N ASP A 29 11.88 17.46 14.18
CA ASP A 29 12.25 18.70 13.49
C ASP A 29 11.09 19.73 13.46
N TYR A 30 9.86 19.31 13.78
CA TYR A 30 8.66 20.16 13.77
C TYR A 30 8.29 20.68 15.16
N LEU A 31 9.06 20.33 16.19
CA LEU A 31 8.89 20.86 17.52
C LEU A 31 9.26 22.35 17.60
N LEU A 32 8.39 23.14 18.22
CA LEU A 32 8.66 24.53 18.52
C LEU A 32 9.75 24.66 19.60
N PRO A 33 10.47 25.81 19.68
CA PRO A 33 11.54 26.01 20.64
C PRO A 33 11.09 25.75 22.08
N GLY A 34 11.90 24.98 22.82
CA GLY A 34 11.62 24.56 24.19
C GLY A 34 10.93 23.21 24.32
N GLY A 35 10.45 22.63 23.21
CA GLY A 35 9.95 21.26 23.15
C GLY A 35 11.05 20.21 23.06
N ARG A 36 10.75 19.00 23.54
CA ARG A 36 11.54 17.79 23.31
C ARG A 36 10.65 16.64 22.87
N TRP A 37 11.24 15.62 22.26
CA TRP A 37 10.56 14.35 22.00
C TRP A 37 10.42 13.51 23.27
N PHE A 38 9.66 12.43 23.18
CA PHE A 38 9.44 11.47 24.26
C PHE A 38 10.73 10.75 24.66
N GLU A 39 10.91 10.54 25.96
CA GLU A 39 12.00 9.72 26.49
C GLU A 39 11.58 8.24 26.64
N PRO A 40 12.53 7.29 26.64
CA PRO A 40 12.25 5.90 26.96
C PRO A 40 11.55 5.77 28.33
N ASP A 41 10.53 4.91 28.40
CA ASP A 41 9.69 4.66 29.59
C ASP A 41 8.88 5.87 30.11
N GLU A 42 8.84 6.98 29.38
CA GLU A 42 8.03 8.14 29.73
C GLU A 42 6.54 7.88 29.45
N ARG A 43 5.70 7.92 30.49
CA ARG A 43 4.26 7.62 30.37
C ARG A 43 3.36 8.85 30.46
N GLN A 44 3.69 9.78 31.36
CA GLN A 44 2.87 10.96 31.67
C GLN A 44 3.34 12.21 30.93
N ALA A 45 3.62 12.04 29.65
CA ALA A 45 4.00 13.12 28.74
C ALA A 45 3.02 13.23 27.58
N CYS A 46 2.89 14.42 27.03
CA CYS A 46 2.09 14.66 25.83
C CYS A 46 2.76 15.73 24.95
N LEU A 47 2.55 15.57 23.65
CA LEU A 47 2.87 16.57 22.64
C LEU A 47 1.55 17.18 22.15
N VAL A 48 1.56 18.50 22.01
CA VAL A 48 0.35 19.26 21.68
C VAL A 48 0.57 20.03 20.38
N PRO A 49 -0.31 19.89 19.37
CA PRO A 49 -0.23 20.71 18.18
C PRO A 49 -0.41 22.21 18.48
N SER A 50 0.27 23.08 17.73
CA SER A 50 0.33 24.52 18.00
C SER A 50 -1.04 25.19 18.03
N GLU A 51 -1.98 24.78 17.17
CA GLU A 51 -3.37 25.26 17.21
C GLU A 51 -4.10 24.86 18.50
N LEU A 52 -3.89 23.63 18.98
CA LEU A 52 -4.47 23.14 20.23
C LEU A 52 -3.85 23.85 21.44
N ALA A 53 -2.54 24.09 21.43
CA ALA A 53 -1.83 24.84 22.46
C ALA A 53 -2.35 26.28 22.56
N GLN A 54 -2.60 26.95 21.42
CA GLN A 54 -3.20 28.29 21.38
C GLN A 54 -4.59 28.32 22.04
N ARG A 55 -5.44 27.32 21.76
CA ARG A 55 -6.78 27.21 22.38
C ARG A 55 -6.72 27.01 23.89
N LEU A 56 -5.73 26.23 24.35
CA LEU A 56 -5.46 25.98 25.76
C LEU A 56 -4.68 27.11 26.44
N LYS A 57 -4.26 28.14 25.68
CA LYS A 57 -3.43 29.26 26.16
C LYS A 57 -2.10 28.80 26.76
N ILE A 58 -1.52 27.76 26.18
CA ILE A 58 -0.19 27.19 26.48
C ILE A 58 0.80 27.79 25.51
N THR A 59 1.88 28.37 26.04
CA THR A 59 2.97 28.96 25.25
C THR A 59 4.23 28.10 25.34
N SER A 60 5.23 28.39 24.49
CA SER A 60 6.51 27.68 24.53
C SER A 60 7.23 27.78 25.89
N GLY A 61 6.98 28.83 26.67
CA GLY A 61 7.53 28.99 28.02
C GLY A 61 6.87 28.10 29.07
N ASP A 62 5.68 27.56 28.79
CA ASP A 62 4.95 26.67 29.69
C ASP A 62 5.31 25.19 29.46
N VAL A 63 6.06 24.90 28.39
CA VAL A 63 6.53 23.54 28.06
C VAL A 63 7.40 22.99 29.20
N GLY A 64 7.11 21.75 29.60
CA GLY A 64 7.73 21.08 30.76
C GLY A 64 7.08 21.39 32.11
N THR A 65 6.14 22.35 32.18
CA THR A 65 5.43 22.69 33.43
C THR A 65 3.92 22.66 33.30
N ALA A 66 3.37 22.86 32.10
CA ALA A 66 1.94 22.77 31.84
C ALA A 66 1.47 21.32 32.01
N ILE A 67 0.36 21.15 32.72
CA ILE A 67 -0.29 19.87 32.98
C ILE A 67 -1.65 19.87 32.30
N LEU A 68 -1.93 18.80 31.54
CA LEU A 68 -3.21 18.53 30.93
C LEU A 68 -3.85 17.32 31.60
N GLU A 69 -5.08 17.46 32.06
CA GLU A 69 -5.86 16.35 32.58
C GLU A 69 -6.71 15.74 31.47
N ILE A 70 -6.42 14.49 31.11
CA ILE A 70 -7.12 13.73 30.08
C ILE A 70 -7.63 12.43 30.70
N LEU A 71 -8.94 12.21 30.64
CA LEU A 71 -9.60 11.01 31.20
C LEU A 71 -9.25 10.76 32.68
N GLY A 72 -9.10 11.83 33.48
CA GLY A 72 -8.73 11.75 34.89
C GLY A 72 -7.26 11.45 35.16
N THR A 73 -6.39 11.53 34.14
CA THR A 73 -4.94 11.36 34.26
C THR A 73 -4.22 12.65 33.86
N ALA A 74 -3.25 13.07 34.67
CA ALA A 74 -2.43 14.25 34.42
C ALA A 74 -1.23 13.91 33.51
N TYR A 75 -1.05 14.71 32.46
CA TYR A 75 0.05 14.61 31.50
C TYR A 75 0.82 15.93 31.44
N THR A 76 2.14 15.86 31.44
CA THR A 76 2.99 17.04 31.27
C THR A 76 3.15 17.34 29.78
N VAL A 77 2.98 18.59 29.37
CA VAL A 77 3.23 19.01 27.99
C VAL A 77 4.73 19.14 27.79
N VAL A 78 5.35 18.18 27.09
CA VAL A 78 6.81 18.13 26.87
C VAL A 78 7.26 18.83 25.59
N GLY A 79 6.31 19.16 24.71
CA GLY A 79 6.58 19.87 23.47
C GLY A 79 5.32 20.32 22.75
N ILE A 80 5.50 21.33 21.90
CA ILE A 80 4.46 21.82 21.01
C ILE A 80 4.93 21.54 19.58
N ILE A 81 4.14 20.83 18.80
CA ILE A 81 4.45 20.52 17.40
C ILE A 81 3.74 21.51 16.47
N ASP A 82 4.41 21.94 15.40
CA ASP A 82 3.84 22.84 14.42
C ASP A 82 2.67 22.17 13.66
N SER A 83 1.45 22.68 13.86
CA SER A 83 0.22 22.16 13.22
C SER A 83 0.26 22.24 11.70
N GLU A 84 0.76 23.32 11.10
CA GLU A 84 0.77 23.49 9.65
C GLU A 84 1.70 22.48 8.99
N ARG A 85 2.88 22.27 9.59
CA ARG A 85 3.85 21.27 9.11
C ARG A 85 3.36 19.84 9.30
N LEU A 86 2.71 19.56 10.44
CA LEU A 86 2.16 18.24 10.72
C LEU A 86 0.99 17.89 9.78
N ASP A 87 0.10 18.85 9.49
CA ASP A 87 -1.02 18.65 8.54
C ASP A 87 -0.52 18.48 7.09
N ALA A 88 0.58 19.14 6.74
CA ALA A 88 1.23 19.03 5.43
C ALA A 88 2.13 17.79 5.28
N TYR A 89 2.48 17.12 6.38
CA TYR A 89 3.32 15.92 6.36
C TYR A 89 2.66 14.80 5.54
N ARG A 90 3.48 14.11 4.74
CA ARG A 90 3.08 12.95 3.93
C ARG A 90 4.04 11.80 4.19
N ASP A 91 3.46 10.64 4.46
CA ASP A 91 4.22 9.39 4.66
C ASP A 91 4.60 8.76 3.30
N LEU A 92 5.26 7.60 3.32
CA LEU A 92 5.75 6.89 2.12
C LEU A 92 4.65 6.55 1.10
N ASP A 93 3.40 6.43 1.55
CA ASP A 93 2.23 6.16 0.72
C ASP A 93 1.52 7.44 0.21
N ASP A 94 2.11 8.61 0.46
CA ASP A 94 1.53 9.93 0.15
C ASP A 94 0.24 10.25 0.93
N GLU A 95 -0.02 9.54 2.03
CA GLU A 95 -1.13 9.81 2.95
C GLU A 95 -0.66 10.60 4.19
N SER A 96 -1.64 11.13 4.94
CA SER A 96 -1.35 11.82 6.20
C SER A 96 -1.14 10.81 7.33
N ILE A 97 -0.15 11.07 8.20
CA ILE A 97 0.06 10.29 9.42
C ILE A 97 -1.06 10.48 10.46
N LEU A 98 -1.89 11.52 10.29
CA LEU A 98 -2.93 11.84 11.24
C LEU A 98 -4.05 10.79 11.21
N PRO A 99 -4.72 10.50 12.34
CA PRO A 99 -5.78 9.52 12.36
C PRO A 99 -6.98 9.90 11.49
N THR A 100 -7.65 8.90 10.94
CA THR A 100 -8.86 9.04 10.14
C THR A 100 -10.11 8.96 11.01
N SER A 101 -11.17 9.69 10.65
CA SER A 101 -12.45 9.61 11.36
C SER A 101 -13.17 8.28 11.08
N PHE A 102 -13.06 7.31 11.99
CA PHE A 102 -13.63 5.96 11.86
C PHE A 102 -15.14 5.94 11.60
N ALA A 103 -15.88 6.94 12.09
CA ALA A 103 -17.33 7.03 11.90
C ALA A 103 -17.72 7.17 10.41
N MET A 104 -16.91 7.88 9.61
CA MET A 104 -17.17 8.05 8.17
C MET A 104 -16.69 6.83 7.37
N THR A 105 -15.52 6.27 7.71
CA THR A 105 -14.96 5.09 7.03
C THR A 105 -15.86 3.86 7.18
N GLN A 106 -16.49 3.67 8.34
CA GLN A 106 -17.38 2.51 8.58
C GLN A 106 -18.73 2.64 7.84
N GLN A 107 -19.22 3.87 7.65
CA GLN A 107 -20.41 4.12 6.80
C GLN A 107 -20.12 3.83 5.32
N MET A 108 -18.93 4.18 4.84
CA MET A 108 -18.47 3.85 3.48
C MET A 108 -18.29 2.34 3.31
N ALA A 109 -17.65 1.65 4.26
CA ALA A 109 -17.44 0.20 4.20
C ALA A 109 -18.75 -0.60 4.15
N ASN A 110 -19.82 -0.12 4.77
CA ASN A 110 -21.13 -0.77 4.74
C ASN A 110 -21.95 -0.48 3.46
N SER A 111 -21.50 0.43 2.60
CA SER A 111 -22.28 0.92 1.44
C SER A 111 -21.63 0.67 0.07
N MET A 112 -20.46 0.06 0.00
CA MET A 112 -19.70 -0.10 -1.24
C MET A 112 -19.58 -1.57 -1.70
N GLU A 113 -19.90 -1.83 -2.98
CA GLU A 113 -19.55 -3.07 -3.68
C GLU A 113 -18.02 -3.20 -3.82
N GLU A 114 -17.50 -4.44 -3.74
CA GLU A 114 -16.06 -4.78 -3.72
C GLU A 114 -15.23 -4.14 -4.84
N GLU A 115 -15.79 -3.89 -6.02
CA GLU A 115 -15.08 -3.26 -7.14
C GLU A 115 -14.81 -1.76 -6.92
N MET A 116 -15.64 -1.07 -6.14
CA MET A 116 -15.47 0.36 -5.86
C MET A 116 -14.43 0.60 -4.76
N PHE A 117 -14.19 -0.38 -3.89
CA PHE A 117 -13.20 -0.36 -2.79
C PHE A 117 -11.78 -0.03 -3.27
N MET A 118 -11.38 -0.59 -4.41
CA MET A 118 -10.06 -0.32 -5.01
C MET A 118 -9.92 1.10 -5.56
N SER A 119 -11.03 1.75 -5.96
CA SER A 119 -11.03 3.12 -6.50
C SER A 119 -11.07 4.21 -5.43
N THR A 120 -11.55 3.89 -4.22
CA THR A 120 -11.69 4.80 -3.07
C THR A 120 -10.58 4.71 -2.03
N MET A 121 -9.55 3.89 -2.24
CA MET A 121 -8.31 3.89 -1.44
C MET A 121 -7.56 5.24 -1.41
N LYS A 122 -8.12 6.33 -1.95
CA LYS A 122 -7.41 7.58 -2.25
C LYS A 122 -7.94 8.83 -1.56
N SER A 123 -8.89 8.73 -0.64
CA SER A 123 -9.21 9.87 0.22
C SER A 123 -9.88 9.42 1.51
N THR A 124 -9.10 8.88 2.44
CA THR A 124 -9.59 8.79 3.81
C THR A 124 -9.60 10.21 4.37
N GLU A 125 -10.72 10.70 4.91
CA GLU A 125 -10.71 12.02 5.54
C GLU A 125 -9.93 11.95 6.87
N HIS A 126 -8.73 12.51 6.86
CA HIS A 126 -7.87 12.63 8.03
C HIS A 126 -8.35 13.78 8.91
N ILE A 127 -8.29 13.56 10.23
CA ILE A 127 -8.60 14.59 11.22
C ILE A 127 -7.43 15.58 11.27
N LEU A 128 -7.72 16.88 11.21
CA LEU A 128 -6.72 17.93 11.33
C LEU A 128 -6.02 17.92 12.70
N SER A 129 -4.73 18.26 12.73
CA SER A 129 -3.89 18.23 13.93
C SER A 129 -4.49 18.97 15.12
N ARG A 130 -5.24 20.06 14.92
CA ARG A 130 -5.91 20.83 15.98
C ARG A 130 -6.87 20.04 16.87
N ASN A 131 -7.32 18.88 16.41
CA ASN A 131 -8.23 17.98 17.12
C ASN A 131 -7.53 16.68 17.57
N VAL A 132 -6.21 16.63 17.50
CA VAL A 132 -5.37 15.47 17.85
C VAL A 132 -4.51 15.81 19.07
N LEU A 133 -4.44 14.88 20.00
CA LEU A 133 -3.44 14.90 21.07
C LEU A 133 -2.43 13.78 20.83
N ILE A 134 -1.14 14.06 21.01
CA ILE A 134 -0.09 13.08 20.78
C ILE A 134 0.42 12.57 22.12
N LEU A 135 0.38 11.25 22.32
CA LEU A 135 0.87 10.57 23.52
C LEU A 135 1.96 9.55 23.16
N PRO A 136 2.78 9.11 24.13
CA PRO A 136 3.66 7.96 23.96
C PRO A 136 2.86 6.71 23.57
N TYR A 137 3.39 5.94 22.62
CA TYR A 137 2.75 4.73 22.08
C TYR A 137 2.23 3.79 23.17
N GLN A 138 3.06 3.48 24.17
CA GLN A 138 2.68 2.56 25.25
C GLN A 138 1.46 3.07 26.02
N GLN A 139 1.39 4.38 26.29
CA GLN A 139 0.25 5.00 26.97
C GLN A 139 -1.01 4.93 26.12
N THR A 140 -0.90 5.13 24.80
CA THR A 140 -2.04 5.00 23.89
C THR A 140 -2.57 3.57 23.86
N ILE A 141 -1.70 2.55 23.87
CA ILE A 141 -2.10 1.15 23.96
C ILE A 141 -2.80 0.85 25.29
N ASP A 142 -2.27 1.36 26.40
CA ASP A 142 -2.86 1.19 27.73
C ASP A 142 -4.26 1.84 27.83
N LEU A 143 -4.52 2.88 27.03
CA LEU A 143 -5.83 3.52 26.85
C LEU A 143 -6.72 2.79 25.81
N ASN A 144 -6.50 1.49 25.59
CA ASN A 144 -7.21 0.66 24.60
C ASN A 144 -7.02 1.11 23.14
N GLY A 145 -5.92 1.79 22.84
CA GLY A 145 -5.51 2.08 21.47
C GLY A 145 -5.12 0.81 20.68
N SER A 146 -5.13 0.93 19.35
CA SER A 146 -4.72 -0.13 18.43
C SER A 146 -3.54 0.33 17.60
N ALA A 147 -2.52 -0.51 17.41
CA ALA A 147 -1.45 -0.23 16.44
C ALA A 147 -2.04 -0.15 15.02
N ARG A 148 -1.66 0.90 14.27
CA ARG A 148 -2.17 1.17 12.92
C ARG A 148 -1.09 1.10 11.84
N SER A 149 0.09 1.63 12.14
CA SER A 149 1.26 1.59 11.26
C SER A 149 2.45 1.06 12.05
N ILE A 150 3.33 0.36 11.34
CA ILE A 150 4.62 -0.10 11.85
C ILE A 150 5.65 0.24 10.78
N ALA A 151 6.58 1.12 11.13
CA ALA A 151 7.74 1.41 10.30
C ALA A 151 8.95 0.63 10.81
N ILE A 152 9.79 0.17 9.88
CA ILE A 152 11.05 -0.51 10.18
C ILE A 152 12.12 0.23 9.39
N THR A 153 13.23 0.55 10.05
CA THR A 153 14.35 1.31 9.48
C THR A 153 15.68 0.60 9.80
N GLU A 154 16.81 1.23 9.48
CA GLU A 154 18.18 0.73 9.76
C GLU A 154 18.57 -0.57 9.03
N PHE A 155 18.30 -0.62 7.73
CA PHE A 155 18.77 -1.73 6.89
C PHE A 155 20.19 -1.48 6.37
N GLU A 156 21.14 -2.34 6.71
CA GLU A 156 22.57 -2.17 6.36
C GLU A 156 22.90 -2.44 4.89
N ASN A 157 22.18 -3.37 4.23
CA ASN A 157 22.50 -3.83 2.87
C ASN A 157 21.25 -3.95 1.99
N ILE A 158 21.19 -3.13 0.93
CA ILE A 158 20.08 -3.08 -0.04
C ILE A 158 19.88 -4.40 -0.78
N GLU A 159 20.93 -5.12 -1.13
CA GLU A 159 20.81 -6.39 -1.89
C GLU A 159 20.20 -7.50 -1.03
N VAL A 160 20.61 -7.56 0.24
CA VAL A 160 20.05 -8.50 1.23
C VAL A 160 18.63 -8.09 1.63
N PHE A 161 18.36 -6.79 1.63
CA PHE A 161 17.05 -6.22 1.94
C PHE A 161 15.97 -6.63 0.94
N GLU A 162 16.24 -6.57 -0.37
CA GLU A 162 15.26 -7.02 -1.38
C GLU A 162 14.90 -8.51 -1.20
N GLN A 163 15.89 -9.38 -0.95
CA GLN A 163 15.64 -10.81 -0.68
C GLN A 163 14.82 -11.04 0.61
N ASN A 164 15.11 -10.27 1.66
CA ASN A 164 14.38 -10.35 2.92
C ASN A 164 12.93 -9.88 2.77
N ILE A 165 12.69 -8.81 2.02
CA ILE A 165 11.34 -8.34 1.70
C ILE A 165 10.58 -9.42 0.94
N GLU A 166 11.14 -10.00 -0.11
CA GLU A 166 10.46 -11.05 -0.89
C GLU A 166 10.09 -12.25 -0.01
N SER A 167 11.01 -12.71 0.85
CA SER A 167 10.77 -13.79 1.80
C SER A 167 9.67 -13.44 2.82
N PHE A 168 9.67 -12.22 3.33
CA PHE A 168 8.65 -11.73 4.27
C PHE A 168 7.27 -11.60 3.60
N MET A 169 7.23 -11.01 2.40
CA MET A 169 6.01 -10.82 1.61
C MET A 169 5.35 -12.13 1.20
N SER A 170 6.13 -13.22 1.02
CA SER A 170 5.56 -14.55 0.80
C SER A 170 4.71 -15.06 1.97
N ARG A 171 4.88 -14.48 3.16
CA ARG A 171 4.21 -14.88 4.41
C ARG A 171 3.16 -13.88 4.88
N VAL A 172 3.13 -12.66 4.32
CA VAL A 172 2.29 -11.55 4.79
C VAL A 172 1.43 -11.01 3.65
N VAL A 173 0.12 -10.99 3.85
CA VAL A 173 -0.86 -10.44 2.91
C VAL A 173 -1.17 -8.98 3.27
N LEU A 174 -0.13 -8.14 3.27
CA LEU A 174 -0.25 -6.70 3.48
C LEU A 174 0.53 -5.97 2.39
N ALA A 175 0.06 -4.80 1.96
CA ALA A 175 0.85 -3.92 1.13
C ALA A 175 1.96 -3.29 1.97
N MET A 176 3.20 -3.37 1.49
CA MET A 176 4.36 -2.76 2.13
C MET A 176 4.91 -1.65 1.25
N PHE A 177 5.08 -0.47 1.82
CA PHE A 177 5.70 0.67 1.16
C PHE A 177 7.17 0.74 1.59
N VAL A 178 8.07 0.68 0.60
CA VAL A 178 9.52 0.60 0.83
C VAL A 178 10.20 1.78 0.16
N GLY A 179 10.77 2.67 0.97
CA GLY A 179 11.63 3.76 0.49
C GLY A 179 13.04 3.26 0.16
N MET A 180 13.51 3.51 -1.05
CA MET A 180 14.88 3.25 -1.51
C MET A 180 15.43 4.50 -2.22
N GLY A 181 16.21 5.31 -1.48
CA GLY A 181 16.61 6.64 -1.94
C GLY A 181 15.39 7.51 -2.19
N ASP A 182 15.29 8.15 -3.36
CA ASP A 182 14.17 9.02 -3.74
C ASP A 182 12.97 8.26 -4.35
N LYS A 183 12.93 6.92 -4.25
CA LYS A 183 11.86 6.11 -4.83
C LYS A 183 11.17 5.28 -3.77
N VAL A 184 9.84 5.30 -3.79
CA VAL A 184 9.01 4.36 -3.03
C VAL A 184 8.60 3.22 -3.96
N LYS A 185 8.87 1.98 -3.57
CA LYS A 185 8.34 0.76 -4.21
C LYS A 185 7.26 0.16 -3.32
N VAL A 186 6.16 -0.26 -3.92
CA VAL A 186 5.08 -0.98 -3.23
C VAL A 186 5.25 -2.47 -3.48
N TYR A 187 5.39 -3.24 -2.42
CA TYR A 187 5.37 -4.70 -2.45
C TYR A 187 4.00 -5.17 -1.98
N SER A 188 3.29 -5.96 -2.79
CA SER A 188 2.01 -6.54 -2.40
C SER A 188 1.90 -7.97 -2.96
N SER A 189 1.46 -8.89 -2.11
CA SER A 189 1.17 -10.28 -2.49
C SER A 189 0.03 -10.39 -3.52
N LEU A 190 -0.83 -9.37 -3.61
CA LEU A 190 -1.92 -9.30 -4.60
C LEU A 190 -1.42 -9.02 -6.03
N GLY A 191 -0.19 -8.52 -6.20
CA GLY A 191 0.35 -8.12 -7.51
C GLY A 191 1.29 -9.14 -8.18
N THR A 192 1.82 -10.12 -7.44
CA THR A 192 2.83 -11.06 -7.97
C THR A 192 2.25 -12.09 -8.94
N THR A 193 0.94 -12.35 -8.89
CA THR A 193 0.28 -13.30 -9.81
C THR A 193 -0.02 -12.72 -11.18
N SER A 194 -0.08 -11.39 -11.35
CA SER A 194 -0.68 -10.80 -12.56
C SER A 194 0.30 -10.19 -13.57
N VAL A 195 1.49 -9.73 -13.16
CA VAL A 195 2.37 -8.96 -14.08
C VAL A 195 3.74 -9.61 -14.33
N SER A 196 4.34 -10.29 -13.35
CA SER A 196 5.67 -10.89 -13.53
C SER A 196 5.66 -12.12 -14.44
N GLY A 197 4.58 -12.92 -14.41
CA GLY A 197 4.47 -14.17 -15.18
C GLY A 197 4.36 -14.00 -16.70
N ILE A 198 3.79 -12.89 -17.18
CA ILE A 198 3.55 -12.68 -18.63
C ILE A 198 4.88 -12.59 -19.39
N SER A 199 5.89 -11.94 -18.80
CA SER A 199 7.21 -11.79 -19.43
C SER A 199 7.88 -13.14 -19.71
N ASN A 200 7.73 -14.09 -18.79
CA ASN A 200 8.27 -15.46 -18.91
C ASN A 200 7.47 -16.34 -19.88
N LEU A 201 6.24 -15.97 -20.26
CA LEU A 201 5.41 -16.71 -21.20
C LEU A 201 5.70 -16.34 -22.66
N ILE A 202 6.32 -15.20 -22.95
CA ILE A 202 6.59 -14.74 -24.32
C ILE A 202 7.47 -15.74 -25.07
N ILE A 203 8.54 -16.24 -24.45
CA ILE A 203 9.48 -17.18 -25.09
C ILE A 203 8.81 -18.53 -25.39
N PRO A 204 8.14 -19.21 -24.44
CA PRO A 204 7.41 -20.45 -24.72
C PRO A 204 6.32 -20.29 -25.78
N ILE A 205 5.56 -19.20 -25.75
CA ILE A 205 4.51 -18.91 -26.74
C ILE A 205 5.12 -18.79 -28.14
N LEU A 206 6.24 -18.08 -28.28
CA LEU A 206 6.94 -17.96 -29.56
C LEU A 206 7.45 -19.30 -30.07
N ILE A 207 8.02 -20.13 -29.20
CA ILE A 207 8.48 -21.48 -29.57
C ILE A 207 7.31 -22.35 -30.03
N ALA A 208 6.20 -22.34 -29.29
CA ALA A 208 5.00 -23.09 -29.64
C ALA A 208 4.39 -22.60 -30.98
N ALA A 209 4.34 -21.29 -31.20
CA ALA A 209 3.86 -20.70 -32.45
C ALA A 209 4.74 -21.11 -33.65
N MET A 210 6.07 -21.08 -33.47
CA MET A 210 7.01 -21.55 -34.51
C MET A 210 6.88 -23.04 -34.79
N LEU A 211 6.65 -23.87 -33.77
CA LEU A 211 6.43 -25.31 -33.92
C LEU A 211 5.18 -25.61 -34.77
N VAL A 212 4.07 -24.95 -34.44
CA VAL A 212 2.81 -25.08 -35.17
C VAL A 212 2.97 -24.59 -36.61
N LEU A 213 3.61 -23.43 -36.80
CA LEU A 213 3.85 -22.86 -38.13
C LEU A 213 4.67 -23.82 -39.01
N ASN A 214 5.77 -24.37 -38.48
CA ASN A 214 6.63 -25.28 -39.24
C ASN A 214 5.90 -26.57 -39.63
N THR A 215 5.10 -27.11 -38.71
CA THR A 215 4.31 -28.33 -38.95
C THR A 215 3.22 -28.09 -40.00
N MET A 216 2.52 -26.96 -39.91
CA MET A 216 1.49 -26.58 -40.89
C MET A 216 2.07 -26.30 -42.27
N MET A 217 3.22 -25.61 -42.36
CA MET A 217 3.92 -25.44 -43.62
C MET A 217 4.28 -26.80 -44.24
N GLY A 218 4.82 -27.72 -43.45
CA GLY A 218 5.14 -29.08 -43.90
C GLY A 218 3.91 -29.81 -44.46
N ALA A 219 2.81 -29.82 -43.71
CA ALA A 219 1.56 -30.47 -44.13
C ALA A 219 0.98 -29.88 -45.43
N VAL A 220 1.08 -28.55 -45.61
CA VAL A 220 0.66 -27.88 -46.84
C VAL A 220 1.56 -28.26 -48.02
N PHE A 221 2.87 -28.36 -47.81
CA PHE A 221 3.80 -28.81 -48.86
C PHE A 221 3.54 -30.24 -49.32
N GLU A 222 3.18 -31.15 -48.39
CA GLU A 222 2.81 -32.52 -48.75
C GLU A 222 1.53 -32.57 -49.60
N ARG A 223 0.57 -31.67 -49.33
CA ARG A 223 -0.71 -31.58 -50.07
C ARG A 223 -0.68 -30.64 -51.27
N PHE A 224 0.50 -30.21 -51.72
CA PHE A 224 0.65 -29.24 -52.82
C PHE A 224 -0.01 -29.70 -54.13
N ARG A 225 0.01 -31.01 -54.41
CA ARG A 225 -0.65 -31.59 -55.59
C ARG A 225 -2.17 -31.44 -55.53
N GLU A 226 -2.77 -31.54 -54.35
CA GLU A 226 -4.21 -31.39 -54.15
C GLU A 226 -4.66 -29.94 -54.36
N ILE A 227 -3.86 -28.98 -53.89
CA ILE A 227 -4.06 -27.55 -54.14
C ILE A 227 -4.08 -27.25 -55.65
N GLY A 228 -3.19 -27.89 -56.42
CA GLY A 228 -3.17 -27.80 -57.87
C GLY A 228 -4.43 -28.37 -58.52
N VAL A 229 -4.98 -29.47 -58.00
CA VAL A 229 -6.25 -30.05 -58.48
C VAL A 229 -7.43 -29.14 -58.17
N TYR A 230 -7.53 -28.59 -56.95
CA TYR A 230 -8.59 -27.66 -56.58
C TYR A 230 -8.57 -26.38 -57.43
N SER A 231 -7.37 -25.86 -57.70
CA SER A 231 -7.18 -24.70 -58.59
C SER A 231 -7.58 -25.01 -60.03
N ALA A 232 -7.30 -26.24 -60.52
CA ALA A 232 -7.70 -26.68 -61.86
C ALA A 232 -9.22 -26.87 -62.02
N VAL A 233 -9.94 -27.17 -60.93
CA VAL A 233 -11.41 -27.23 -60.89
C VAL A 233 -12.04 -25.82 -60.76
N GLY A 234 -11.22 -24.78 -60.61
CA GLY A 234 -11.66 -23.38 -60.61
C GLY A 234 -11.87 -22.76 -59.23
N LEU A 235 -11.37 -23.38 -58.16
CA LEU A 235 -11.39 -22.76 -56.83
C LEU A 235 -10.44 -21.56 -56.77
N ALA A 236 -10.95 -20.44 -56.22
CA ALA A 236 -10.14 -19.26 -55.95
C ALA A 236 -9.08 -19.57 -54.87
N PRO A 237 -7.84 -19.04 -54.97
CA PRO A 237 -6.77 -19.28 -54.00
C PRO A 237 -7.17 -18.99 -52.54
N ASN A 238 -8.03 -17.98 -52.33
CA ASN A 238 -8.55 -17.63 -51.01
C ASN A 238 -9.43 -18.73 -50.39
N HIS A 239 -10.21 -19.47 -51.19
CA HIS A 239 -11.03 -20.57 -50.68
C HIS A 239 -10.16 -21.75 -50.25
N VAL A 240 -9.07 -22.01 -50.98
CA VAL A 240 -8.11 -23.04 -50.60
C VAL A 240 -7.37 -22.65 -49.31
N ALA A 241 -6.93 -21.39 -49.20
CA ALA A 241 -6.32 -20.89 -47.97
C ALA A 241 -7.27 -20.95 -46.75
N ALA A 242 -8.55 -20.59 -46.95
CA ALA A 242 -9.56 -20.67 -45.90
C ALA A 242 -9.77 -22.10 -45.38
N LEU A 243 -9.68 -23.12 -46.25
CA LEU A 243 -9.79 -24.52 -45.86
C LEU A 243 -8.66 -24.94 -44.91
N PHE A 244 -7.42 -24.55 -45.21
CA PHE A 244 -6.27 -24.85 -44.34
C PHE A 244 -6.30 -24.06 -43.03
N ILE A 245 -6.76 -22.81 -43.05
CA ILE A 245 -6.96 -22.02 -41.82
C ILE A 245 -8.04 -22.67 -40.95
N ALA A 246 -9.11 -23.19 -41.55
CA ALA A 246 -10.16 -23.91 -40.82
C ALA A 246 -9.63 -25.22 -40.21
N GLU A 247 -8.82 -25.98 -40.94
CA GLU A 247 -8.13 -27.17 -40.42
C GLU A 247 -7.23 -26.81 -39.22
N ALA A 248 -6.44 -25.75 -39.34
CA ALA A 248 -5.59 -25.27 -38.25
C ALA A 248 -6.39 -24.79 -37.03
N ALA A 249 -7.54 -24.13 -37.24
CA ALA A 249 -8.41 -23.67 -36.16
C ALA A 249 -9.00 -24.84 -35.33
N VAL A 250 -9.30 -25.97 -35.98
CA VAL A 250 -9.75 -27.17 -35.26
C VAL A 250 -8.64 -27.71 -34.35
N PHE A 251 -7.41 -27.79 -34.85
CA PHE A 251 -6.28 -28.22 -34.01
C PHE A 251 -5.99 -27.24 -32.87
N ALA A 252 -6.11 -25.92 -33.11
CA ALA A 252 -5.93 -24.90 -32.10
C ALA A 252 -6.98 -25.00 -30.99
N THR A 253 -8.27 -25.21 -31.34
CA THR A 253 -9.34 -25.35 -30.34
C THR A 253 -9.19 -26.61 -29.50
N VAL A 254 -8.89 -27.75 -30.12
CA VAL A 254 -8.63 -29.02 -29.40
C VAL A 254 -7.43 -28.88 -28.46
N GLY A 255 -6.34 -28.28 -28.95
CA GLY A 255 -5.14 -28.03 -28.13
C GLY A 255 -5.41 -27.10 -26.95
N ALA A 256 -6.18 -26.03 -27.16
CA ALA A 256 -6.56 -25.09 -26.10
C ALA A 256 -7.41 -25.76 -25.01
N VAL A 257 -8.42 -26.54 -25.41
CA VAL A 257 -9.29 -27.26 -24.46
C VAL A 257 -8.49 -28.30 -23.66
N MET A 258 -7.67 -29.11 -24.33
CA MET A 258 -6.79 -30.09 -23.66
C MET A 258 -5.80 -29.41 -22.71
N GLY A 259 -5.14 -28.33 -23.16
CA GLY A 259 -4.18 -27.58 -22.35
C GLY A 259 -4.83 -26.95 -21.12
N TYR A 260 -6.02 -26.39 -21.26
CA TYR A 260 -6.80 -25.85 -20.14
C TYR A 260 -7.14 -26.93 -19.11
N LEU A 261 -7.65 -28.08 -19.55
CA LEU A 261 -8.01 -29.17 -18.65
C LEU A 261 -6.79 -29.73 -17.91
N LEU A 262 -5.66 -29.92 -18.61
CA LEU A 262 -4.41 -30.36 -17.98
C LEU A 262 -3.87 -29.34 -16.98
N GLY A 263 -3.93 -28.05 -17.31
CA GLY A 263 -3.56 -26.97 -16.40
C GLY A 263 -4.41 -26.99 -15.12
N GLN A 264 -5.72 -27.18 -15.26
CA GLN A 264 -6.63 -27.28 -14.13
C GLN A 264 -6.28 -28.47 -13.22
N ILE A 265 -5.97 -29.64 -13.79
CA ILE A 265 -5.62 -30.85 -13.04
C ILE A 265 -4.27 -30.72 -12.33
N LEU A 266 -3.29 -30.06 -12.95
CA LEU A 266 -1.97 -29.84 -12.34
C LEU A 266 -1.98 -28.77 -11.25
N THR A 267 -2.92 -27.84 -11.32
CA THR A 267 -3.04 -26.73 -10.36
C THR A 267 -3.84 -27.15 -9.12
N MET A 268 -4.80 -28.06 -9.26
CA MET A 268 -5.51 -28.71 -8.14
C MET A 268 -4.59 -29.67 -7.38
#